data_AF-A0A2G2MG57-F1
#
_entry.id   AF-A0A2G2MG57-F1
#
_cell.length_a   1.000
_cell.length_b   1.000
_cell.length_c   1.000
_cell.angle_alpha   90.00
_cell.angle_beta   90.00
_cell.angle_gamma   90.00
#
_symmetry.space_group_name_H-M   'P 1'
#
loop_
_entity.id
_entity.type
_entity.pdbx_description
1 polymer ?
#
loop_
_entity_poly.entity_id
_entity_poly.type
_entity_poly.pdbx_seq_one_letter_code
_entity_poly.pdbx_strand_id
1 'polypeptide(L)' 'MTATVRLDDTLEKTLDTLSKQLHKKKSDVIRDAITFYATNLEKNKKDKLRLAIEKTKAADKCLNGEIEDTLNDGI' A
#
# COMPACT_ATOMS: atom_id res chain seq x y z
N MET A 1 7.50 -18.38 20.40
CA MET A 1 7.10 -19.39 19.41
C MET A 1 8.24 -19.58 18.43
N THR A 2 8.61 -20.82 18.13
CA THR A 2 9.64 -21.18 17.16
C THR A 2 8.96 -21.82 15.94
N ALA A 3 9.42 -21.47 14.74
CA ALA A 3 8.91 -22.02 13.49
C ALA A 3 10.09 -22.33 12.57
N THR A 4 10.04 -23.46 11.88
CA THR A 4 11.03 -23.85 10.88
C THR A 4 10.46 -23.52 9.51
N VAL A 5 11.20 -22.75 8.72
CA VAL A 5 10.77 -22.28 7.38
C VAL A 5 11.66 -22.94 6.34
N ARG A 6 11.06 -23.54 5.31
CA ARG A 6 11.80 -24.00 4.13
C ARG A 6 11.95 -22.82 3.17
N LEU A 7 13.19 -22.52 2.83
CA LEU A 7 13.58 -21.47 1.89
C LEU A 7 14.27 -22.13 0.71
N ASP A 8 14.06 -21.57 -0.48
CA ASP A 8 14.80 -21.84 -1.70
C ASP A 8 16.19 -21.19 -1.67
N ASP A 9 17.16 -21.77 -2.39
CA ASP A 9 18.56 -21.31 -2.39
C ASP A 9 18.71 -19.82 -2.76
N THR A 10 17.86 -19.34 -3.66
CA THR A 10 17.80 -17.93 -4.05
C THR A 10 17.41 -17.04 -2.89
N LEU A 11 16.33 -17.39 -2.18
CA LEU A 11 15.82 -16.61 -1.06
C LEU A 11 16.74 -16.67 0.16
N GLU A 12 17.42 -17.81 0.39
CA GLU A 12 18.43 -17.91 1.43
C GLU A 12 19.61 -16.95 1.19
N LYS A 13 20.12 -16.88 -0.05
CA LYS A 13 21.20 -15.94 -0.41
C LYS A 13 20.78 -14.48 -0.23
N THR A 14 19.54 -14.15 -0.59
CA THR A 14 18.98 -12.81 -0.38
C THR A 14 18.89 -12.49 1.11
N LEU A 15 18.37 -13.42 1.92
CA LEU A 15 18.25 -13.24 3.36
C LEU A 15 19.62 -13.09 4.04
N ASP A 16 20.62 -13.85 3.61
CA ASP A 16 21.99 -13.76 4.11
C ASP A 16 22.64 -12.41 3.77
N THR A 17 22.44 -11.94 2.54
CA THR A 17 22.93 -10.63 2.09
C THR A 17 22.30 -9.50 2.89
N LEU A 18 20.97 -9.52 3.06
CA LEU A 18 20.24 -8.53 3.84
C LEU A 18 20.64 -8.57 5.32
N SER A 19 20.82 -9.76 5.89
CA SER A 19 21.30 -9.95 7.26
C SER A 19 22.68 -9.31 7.47
N LYS A 20 23.59 -9.49 6.51
CA LYS A 20 24.93 -8.86 6.53
C LYS A 20 24.87 -7.34 6.40
N GLN A 21 24.11 -6.82 5.44
CA GLN A 21 23.99 -5.38 5.21
C GLN A 21 23.33 -4.65 6.37
N LEU A 22 22.31 -5.25 6.97
CA LEU A 22 21.57 -4.66 8.09
C LEU A 22 22.21 -4.97 9.44
N HIS A 23 23.28 -5.77 9.48
CA HIS A 23 23.90 -6.28 10.71
C HIS A 23 22.89 -6.85 11.71
N LYS A 24 21.88 -7.57 11.19
CA LYS A 24 20.78 -8.15 11.97
C LYS A 24 20.74 -9.65 11.81
N LYS A 25 20.16 -10.36 12.78
CA LYS A 25 19.93 -11.81 12.65
C LYS A 25 18.90 -12.08 11.55
N LYS A 26 19.06 -13.19 10.83
CA LYS A 26 18.11 -13.65 9.81
C LYS A 26 16.65 -13.67 10.32
N SER A 27 16.45 -14.10 11.58
CA SER A 27 15.13 -14.09 12.22
C SER A 27 14.50 -12.71 12.35
N ASP A 28 15.32 -11.69 12.65
CA ASP A 28 14.84 -10.33 12.86
C ASP A 28 14.52 -9.68 11.51
N VAL A 29 15.33 -9.95 10.48
CA VAL A 29 15.04 -9.53 9.10
C VAL A 29 13.71 -10.11 8.61
N ILE A 30 13.42 -11.38 8.90
CA ILE A 30 12.14 -12.01 8.54
C ILE A 30 10.97 -11.34 9.28
N ARG A 31 11.11 -11.03 10.57
CA ARG A 31 10.06 -10.32 11.35
C ARG A 31 9.80 -8.93 10.82
N ASP A 32 10.86 -8.18 10.52
CA ASP A 32 10.77 -6.84 9.94
C ASP A 32 10.07 -6.89 8.58
N ALA A 33 10.42 -7.88 7.74
CA ALA A 33 9.77 -8.07 6.45
C ALA A 33 8.27 -8.37 6.56
N ILE A 34 7.86 -9.26 7.49
CA ILE A 34 6.44 -9.57 7.72
C ILE A 34 5.68 -8.32 8.18
N THR A 35 6.27 -7.56 9.11
CA THR A 35 5.67 -6.32 9.64
C THR A 35 5.52 -5.26 8.55
N PHE A 36 6.54 -5.12 7.71
CA PHE A 36 6.54 -4.21 6.57
C PHE A 36 5.42 -4.58 5.58
N TYR A 37 5.31 -5.85 5.21
CA TYR A 37 4.26 -6.31 4.29
C TYR A 37 2.86 -6.12 4.87
N ALA A 38 2.65 -6.42 6.16
CA ALA A 38 1.37 -6.19 6.83
C ALA A 38 0.97 -4.71 6.78
N THR A 39 1.90 -3.81 7.13
CA THR A 39 1.66 -2.36 7.14
C THR A 39 1.40 -1.82 5.73
N ASN A 40 2.15 -2.28 4.73
CA ASN A 40 1.94 -1.86 3.34
C ASN A 40 0.63 -2.37 2.75
N LEU A 41 0.16 -3.55 3.15
CA LEU A 41 -1.15 -4.06 2.73
C LEU A 41 -2.29 -3.17 3.22
N GLU A 42 -2.22 -2.71 4.48
CA GLU A 42 -3.18 -1.76 5.02
C GLU A 42 -3.08 -0.39 4.33
N LYS A 43 -1.87 0.09 4.09
CA LYS A 43 -1.63 1.36 3.41
C LYS A 43 -2.17 1.35 1.97
N ASN A 44 -1.89 0.29 1.21
CA ASN A 44 -2.40 0.13 -0.15
C ASN A 44 -3.94 0.09 -0.22
N LYS A 45 -4.61 -0.50 0.78
CA LYS A 45 -6.07 -0.45 0.88
C LYS A 45 -6.57 0.97 1.10
N LYS A 46 -5.93 1.73 2.00
CA LYS A 46 -6.25 3.13 2.25
C LYS A 46 -6.01 4.00 1.02
N ASP A 47 -4.93 3.79 0.30
CA ASP A 47 -4.60 4.54 -0.91
C ASP A 47 -5.61 4.29 -2.04
N LYS A 48 -6.05 3.03 -2.23
CA LYS A 48 -7.14 2.70 -3.16
C LYS A 48 -8.45 3.42 -2.79
N LEU A 49 -8.79 3.44 -1.50
CA LEU A 49 -9.98 4.13 -1.00
C LEU A 49 -9.89 5.64 -1.25
N ARG A 50 -8.73 6.25 -0.95
CA ARG A 50 -8.47 7.67 -1.18
C ARG A 50 -8.64 8.03 -2.65
N LEU A 51 -8.10 7.22 -3.55
CA LEU A 51 -8.17 7.46 -4.99
C LEU A 51 -9.61 7.29 -5.53
N ALA A 52 -10.40 6.39 -4.95
CA ALA A 52 -11.83 6.27 -5.25
C ALA A 52 -12.61 7.52 -4.80
N ILE A 53 -12.36 8.01 -3.58
CA ILE A 53 -12.98 9.22 -3.05
C ILE A 53 -12.64 10.45 -3.90
N GLU A 54 -11.38 10.58 -4.34
CA GLU A 54 -10.97 11.67 -5.23
C GLU A 54 -11.71 11.63 -6.57
N LYS A 55 -11.91 10.44 -7.14
CA LYS A 55 -12.69 10.26 -8.38
C LYS A 55 -14.16 10.64 -8.19
N THR A 56 -14.79 10.20 -7.11
CA THR A 56 -16.18 10.57 -6.81
C THR A 56 -16.31 12.07 -6.59
N LYS A 57 -15.40 12.68 -5.81
CA LYS A 57 -15.39 14.13 -5.59
C LYS A 57 -15.18 14.92 -6.88
N ALA A 58 -14.35 14.44 -7.80
CA ALA A 58 -14.15 15.07 -9.10
C ALA A 58 -15.42 14.98 -9.97
N ALA A 59 -16.10 13.83 -9.96
CA ALA A 59 -17.37 13.64 -10.65
C ALA A 59 -18.48 14.54 -10.08
N ASP A 60 -18.61 14.61 -8.75
CA ASP A 60 -19.58 15.47 -8.07
C ASP A 60 -19.33 16.95 -8.37
N LYS A 61 -18.06 17.38 -8.42
CA LYS A 61 -17.70 18.76 -8.79
C LYS A 61 -18.09 19.09 -10.23
N CYS A 62 -17.92 18.14 -11.16
CA CYS A 62 -18.31 18.32 -12.56
C CYS A 62 -19.83 18.47 -12.69
N LEU A 63 -20.58 17.57 -12.05
CA LEU A 63 -22.04 17.62 -11.99
C LEU A 63 -22.56 18.92 -11.38
N ASN A 64 -21.95 19.39 -10.29
CA ASN A 64 -22.36 20.65 -9.67
C ASN A 64 -22.15 21.85 -10.60
N GLY A 65 -21.05 21.87 -11.36
CA GLY A 65 -20.80 22.92 -12.37
C GLY A 65 -21.84 22.89 -13.50
N GLU A 66 -22.14 21.70 -14.03
CA GLU A 66 -23.17 21.54 -15.08
C GLU A 66 -24.57 21.94 -14.60
N ILE A 67 -24.91 21.67 -13.34
CA ILE A 67 -26.18 22.09 -12.74
C ILE A 67 -26.22 23.60 -12.51
N GLU A 68 -25.14 24.22 -12.03
CA GLU A 68 -25.05 25.67 -11.86
C GLU A 68 -25.10 26.43 -13.20
N ASP A 69 -24.45 25.91 -14.24
CA ASP A 69 -24.48 26.50 -15.58
C ASP A 69 -25.87 26.41 -16.21
N THR A 70 -26.59 25.30 -16.01
CA THR A 70 -27.96 25.13 -16.50
C THR A 70 -29.01 25.91 -15.71
N LEU A 71 -28.77 26.18 -14.42
CA LEU A 71 -29.62 27.06 -13.60
C LEU A 71 -29.58 28.52 -14.07
N ASN A 72 -28.47 28.96 -14.66
CA ASN A 72 -28.29 30.33 -15.18
C ASN A 72 -28.77 30.52 -16.63
N ASP A 73 -29.17 29.45 -17.34
CA ASP A 73 -29.63 29.51 -18.74
C ASP A 73 -31.11 29.95 -18.87
N GLY A 74 -31.81 30.12 -17.74
CA GLY A 74 -33.25 30.41 -17.69
C GLY A 74 -33.67 31.68 -16.94
N ILE A 75 -32.72 32.51 -16.48
CA ILE A 75 -32.95 33.81 -15.81
C ILE A 75 -32.50 34.98 -16.68
#